data_AF-A0A822FHM8-F1
#
_entry.id   AF-A0A822FHM8-F1
#
_cell.length_a   1.000
_cell.length_b   1.000
_cell.length_c   1.000
_cell.angle_alpha   90.00
_cell.angle_beta   90.00
_cell.angle_gamma   90.00
#
_symmetry.space_group_name_H-M   'P 1'
#
loop_
_entity.id
_entity.type
_entity.pdbx_description
1 polymer ?
#
loop_
_entity_poly.entity_id
_entity_poly.type
_entity_poly.pdbx_seq_one_letter_code
_entity_poly.pdbx_strand_id
1 'polypeptide(L)' 'TKRECSCEHHGECRINNDGTWSCDCSKTGYTGRRCEQLAYHLDLSEIQTFEVNTNVQWSEQISDISFRLQ' A
#
# COMPACT_ATOMS: atom_id res chain seq x y z
N THR A 1 -6.88 -9.72 -27.00
CA THR A 1 -7.20 -9.98 -25.58
C THR A 1 -6.30 -9.10 -24.72
N LYS A 2 -6.74 -7.87 -24.43
CA LYS A 2 -6.00 -6.94 -23.57
C LYS A 2 -6.12 -7.49 -22.15
N ARG A 3 -5.03 -7.92 -21.52
CA ARG A 3 -5.03 -8.23 -20.08
C ARG A 3 -5.28 -6.91 -19.37
N GLU A 4 -6.54 -6.66 -19.06
CA GLU A 4 -7.01 -5.39 -18.55
C GLU A 4 -6.68 -5.33 -17.06
N CYS A 5 -5.67 -4.54 -16.76
CA CYS A 5 -5.27 -4.24 -15.41
C CYS A 5 -6.40 -3.48 -14.72
N SER A 6 -6.89 -4.01 -13.62
CA SER A 6 -8.09 -3.48 -12.96
C SER A 6 -7.69 -2.77 -11.67
N CYS A 7 -7.09 -1.59 -11.80
CA CYS A 7 -6.78 -0.73 -10.67
C CYS A 7 -8.01 0.13 -10.32
N GLU A 8 -8.34 0.19 -9.04
CA GLU A 8 -9.35 1.07 -8.47
C GLU A 8 -8.71 2.41 -8.06
N HIS A 9 -9.55 3.40 -7.73
CA HIS A 9 -9.13 4.72 -7.24
C HIS A 9 -8.02 5.41 -8.07
N HIS A 10 -8.02 5.18 -9.39
CA HIS A 10 -7.03 5.73 -10.32
C HIS A 10 -5.58 5.25 -10.10
N GLY A 11 -5.39 4.04 -9.56
CA GLY A 11 -4.06 3.41 -9.52
C GLY A 11 -3.46 3.23 -10.91
N GLU A 12 -2.15 3.48 -11.05
CA GLU A 12 -1.46 3.37 -12.34
C GLU A 12 -1.10 1.91 -12.62
N CYS A 13 -1.56 1.38 -13.75
CA CYS A 13 -1.20 0.03 -14.10
C CYS A 13 0.24 -0.08 -14.64
N ARG A 14 1.02 -0.98 -14.05
CA ARG A 14 2.36 -1.35 -14.48
C ARG A 14 2.35 -2.80 -14.97
N ILE A 15 2.84 -3.04 -16.18
CA ILE A 15 3.06 -4.39 -16.71
C ILE A 15 4.51 -4.77 -16.41
N ASN A 16 4.70 -5.93 -15.78
CA ASN A 16 6.00 -6.48 -15.45
C ASN A 16 6.59 -7.21 -16.65
N ASN A 17 7.92 -7.40 -16.64
CA ASN A 17 8.65 -8.05 -17.72
C ASN A 17 8.26 -9.53 -17.95
N ASP A 18 7.67 -10.18 -16.94
CA ASP A 18 7.14 -11.54 -17.00
C ASP A 18 5.69 -11.63 -17.53
N GLY A 19 5.11 -10.49 -17.91
CA GLY A 19 3.73 -10.39 -18.40
C GLY A 19 2.67 -10.41 -17.31
N THR A 20 3.06 -10.33 -16.03
CA THR A 20 2.16 -10.03 -14.92
C THR A 20 1.89 -8.52 -14.84
N TRP A 21 0.92 -8.11 -14.01
CA TRP A 21 0.60 -6.70 -13.79
C TRP A 21 0.49 -6.37 -12.30
N SER A 22 0.75 -5.11 -11.97
CA SER A 22 0.60 -4.54 -10.64
C SER A 22 0.03 -3.12 -10.74
N CYS A 23 -0.66 -2.67 -9.70
CA CYS A 23 -1.08 -1.28 -9.56
C CYS A 23 -0.07 -0.50 -8.72
N ASP A 24 0.33 0.68 -9.21
CA ASP A 24 0.98 1.69 -8.39
C ASP A 24 -0.10 2.55 -7.72
N CYS A 25 -0.26 2.37 -6.41
CA CYS A 25 -1.24 3.07 -5.59
C CYS A 25 -0.64 4.27 -4.83
N SER A 26 0.64 4.62 -5.05
CA SER A 26 1.38 5.60 -4.25
C SER A 26 0.76 7.01 -4.23
N LYS A 27 -0.09 7.33 -5.21
CA LYS A 27 -0.74 8.64 -5.36
C LYS A 27 -2.25 8.60 -5.16
N THR A 28 -2.81 7.46 -4.75
CA THR A 28 -4.26 7.29 -4.63
C THR A 28 -4.75 7.47 -3.20
N GLY A 29 -3.88 7.29 -2.19
CA GLY A 29 -4.30 7.16 -0.78
C GLY A 29 -4.91 5.78 -0.47
N TYR A 30 -4.73 4.82 -1.36
CA TYR A 30 -5.18 3.44 -1.21
C TYR A 30 -3.98 2.47 -1.32
N THR A 31 -4.18 1.25 -0.85
CA THR A 31 -3.25 0.12 -0.88
C THR A 31 -4.01 -1.14 -1.31
N GLY A 32 -3.34 -2.29 -1.33
CA GLY A 32 -3.85 -3.53 -1.86
C GLY A 32 -3.47 -3.75 -3.32
N ARG A 33 -3.79 -4.94 -3.87
CA ARG A 33 -3.34 -5.36 -5.21
C ARG A 33 -3.94 -4.49 -6.31
N ARG A 34 -5.14 -3.98 -6.08
CA ARG A 34 -5.95 -3.18 -6.99
C ARG A 34 -6.18 -1.77 -6.45
N CYS A 35 -5.48 -1.33 -5.40
CA CYS A 35 -5.77 -0.07 -4.71
C CYS A 35 -7.19 0.00 -4.12
N GLU A 36 -7.70 -1.13 -3.63
CA GLU A 36 -9.05 -1.30 -3.11
C GLU A 36 -9.17 -0.99 -1.61
N GLN A 37 -8.06 -0.93 -0.88
CA GLN A 37 -8.03 -0.75 0.57
C GLN A 37 -7.56 0.67 0.91
N LEU A 38 -8.18 1.35 1.88
CA LEU A 38 -7.72 2.66 2.32
C LEU A 38 -6.31 2.57 2.96
N ALA A 39 -5.42 3.50 2.59
CA ALA A 39 -4.11 3.63 3.22
C ALA A 39 -4.14 4.75 4.27
N TYR A 40 -3.63 4.47 5.47
CA TYR A 40 -3.45 5.49 6.50
C TYR A 40 -2.06 6.12 6.33
N HIS A 41 -2.03 7.37 5.89
CA HIS A 41 -0.81 8.17 5.86
C HIS A 41 -0.68 8.96 7.15
N LEU A 42 0.37 8.67 7.90
CA LEU A 42 0.83 9.51 9.00
C LEU A 42 1.97 10.38 8.46
N ASP A 43 1.74 11.68 8.34
CA ASP A 43 2.82 12.62 8.05
C ASP A 43 3.64 12.82 9.32
N LEU A 44 4.87 12.30 9.31
CA LEU A 44 5.78 12.37 10.45
C LEU A 44 6.91 13.39 10.23
N SER A 45 6.76 14.32 9.27
CA SER A 45 7.81 15.28 8.88
C SER A 45 8.31 16.17 10.01
N GLU A 46 7.45 16.48 11.00
CA GLU A 46 7.82 17.28 12.18
C GLU A 46 8.20 16.43 13.40
N ILE A 47 8.28 15.11 13.25
CA ILE A 47 8.38 14.19 14.37
C ILE A 47 9.80 13.65 14.46
N GLN A 48 10.48 13.94 15.58
CA GLN A 48 11.87 13.55 15.77
C GLN A 48 12.06 12.06 16.07
N THR A 49 11.06 11.41 16.65
CA THR A 49 11.12 9.99 17.04
C THR A 49 9.76 9.33 16.84
N PHE A 50 9.77 8.15 16.23
CA PHE A 50 8.60 7.29 16.10
C PHE A 50 8.87 6.00 16.88
N GLU A 51 8.28 5.90 18.07
CA GLU A 51 8.36 4.68 18.89
C GLU A 51 7.09 3.84 18.69
N VAL A 52 7.25 2.71 18.02
CA VAL A 52 6.20 1.68 17.95
C VAL A 52 6.41 0.70 19.09
N ASN A 53 5.48 0.68 20.04
CA ASN A 53 5.46 -0.39 21.03
C ASN A 53 4.91 -1.67 20.39
N THR A 54 5.80 -2.62 20.10
CA THR A 54 5.46 -3.90 19.46
C THR A 54 4.86 -4.92 20.41
N ASN A 55 4.57 -4.56 21.67
CA ASN A 55 3.75 -5.36 22.59
C ASN A 55 2.26 -5.28 22.20
N VAL A 56 2.01 -5.45 20.91
CA VAL A 56 0.69 -5.56 20.33
C VAL A 56 0.21 -6.97 20.64
N GLN A 57 -0.92 -7.09 21.33
CA GLN A 57 -1.68 -8.34 21.36
C GLN A 57 -2.09 -8.63 19.91
N TRP A 58 -1.34 -9.49 19.24
CA TRP A 58 -1.60 -9.91 17.87
C TRP A 58 -3.05 -10.40 17.77
N SER A 59 -3.90 -9.60 17.13
CA SER A 59 -5.23 -10.01 16.69
C SER A 59 -5.08 -10.63 15.30
N GLU A 60 -5.85 -11.68 14.99
CA GLU A 60 -5.94 -12.25 13.63
C GLU A 60 -6.34 -11.21 12.56
N GLN A 61 -6.78 -10.02 12.99
CA GLN A 61 -7.15 -8.89 12.15
C GLN A 61 -5.96 -8.06 11.63
N ILE A 62 -4.73 -8.28 12.12
CA ILE A 62 -3.54 -7.54 11.68
C ILE A 62 -2.55 -8.53 11.06
N SER A 63 -2.49 -8.57 9.73
CA SER A 63 -1.68 -9.54 8.98
C SER A 63 -0.36 -9.00 8.45
N ASP A 64 -0.21 -7.68 8.25
CA ASP A 64 1.01 -7.08 7.72
C ASP A 64 1.13 -5.60 8.14
N ILE A 65 2.35 -5.17 8.50
CA ILE A 65 2.66 -3.77 8.80
C ILE A 65 3.89 -3.38 7.97
N SER A 66 3.68 -2.59 6.92
CA SER A 66 4.75 -2.11 6.03
C SER A 66 4.94 -0.60 6.16
N PHE A 67 6.16 -0.15 6.42
CA PHE A 67 6.53 1.26 6.38
C PHE A 67 7.42 1.52 5.16
N ARG A 68 7.22 2.66 4.49
CA ARG A 68 8.16 3.17 3.48
C ARG A 68 8.66 4.53 3.95
N LEU A 69 9.97 4.72 3.90
CA LEU A 69 10.63 6.02 4.06
C LEU A 69 11.04 6.48 2.66
N GLN A 70 10.75 7.74 2.33
CA GLN A 70 11.19 8.38 1.08
C GLN A 70 12.49 9.14 1.29
#